data_AF-A0A6L9QQK8-F1
#
_entry.id   AF-A0A6L9QQK8-F1
#
_cell.length_a   1.000
_cell.length_b   1.000
_cell.length_c   1.000
_cell.angle_alpha   90.00
_cell.angle_beta   90.00
_cell.angle_gamma   90.00
#
_symmetry.space_group_name_H-M   'P 1'
#
loop_
_entity.id
_entity.type
_entity.pdbx_description
1 polymer ?
#
loop_
_entity_poly.entity_id
_entity_poly.type
_entity_poly.pdbx_seq_one_letter_code
_entity_poly.pdbx_strand_id
1 'polypeptide(L)'
;GRQIAAAIEAAAARRGITPAQLVERGVPAHGLGRDGSLARDIGAYQAVLVIDDPLTVRLTFTGADGRPLRTVPGALKVPFAAEIKELKSLVKQVRATLAAERTRTEALMAVERAWPFAEWCRHYRDHPVTGVVARGLIWEFEGPDGIWHAATPGEGGVLVTVDGRALPVPSGDARVRLWHPARAFPGAVRAWRGFVTGNRMTQSFKQAFRETYRASPAAGPGRGIDGALRRVFAEGEWRVSHHDETRFERKVAGRWREVRPADVPPLVFSEGTREVDLFLRVTSITEEEPFGEPSASAEIRGDALRRILPGTRIAGRCSVDGRFLAVRGELRTYKIHLGSGAVLMEPGGTRLRVEPSRRPGQKGLFLPFEDERLTRILGTAFLLAADHRITDEAVLRQIRRGA
;
A
#
# COMPACT_ATOMS: atom_id res chain seq x y z
N GLY A 1 -27.12 -2.64 -6.06
CA GLY A 1 -26.84 -1.28 -5.56
C GLY A 1 -27.59 -0.99 -4.27
N ARG A 2 -28.86 -0.56 -4.37
CA ARG A 2 -29.65 -0.12 -3.20
C ARG A 2 -30.27 -1.27 -2.38
N GLN A 3 -30.71 -2.35 -3.04
CA GLN A 3 -31.26 -3.54 -2.38
C GLN A 3 -30.22 -4.31 -1.54
N ILE A 4 -28.98 -4.42 -2.02
CA ILE A 4 -27.88 -5.06 -1.27
C ILE A 4 -27.53 -4.27 -0.01
N ALA A 5 -27.44 -2.94 -0.11
CA ALA A 5 -27.20 -2.08 1.05
C ALA A 5 -28.31 -2.22 2.11
N ALA A 6 -29.59 -2.18 1.68
CA ALA A 6 -30.72 -2.40 2.59
C ALA A 6 -30.71 -3.79 3.24
N ALA A 7 -30.31 -4.83 2.51
CA ALA A 7 -30.19 -6.19 3.04
C ALA A 7 -29.06 -6.29 4.09
N ILE A 8 -27.93 -5.63 3.86
CA ILE A 8 -26.81 -5.55 4.81
C ILE A 8 -27.26 -4.84 6.09
N GLU A 9 -27.90 -3.68 5.98
CA GLU A 9 -28.46 -2.92 7.11
C GLU A 9 -29.41 -3.78 7.95
N ALA A 10 -30.39 -4.42 7.30
CA ALA A 10 -31.37 -5.28 7.99
C ALA A 10 -30.71 -6.51 8.63
N ALA A 11 -29.68 -7.09 8.01
CA ALA A 11 -28.94 -8.21 8.58
C ALA A 11 -28.05 -7.79 9.77
N ALA A 12 -27.48 -6.59 9.74
CA ALA A 12 -26.69 -6.05 10.84
C ALA A 12 -27.57 -5.72 12.06
N ALA A 13 -28.70 -5.04 11.82
CA ALA A 13 -29.68 -4.71 12.85
C ALA A 13 -30.20 -5.95 13.60
N ARG A 14 -30.53 -7.03 12.86
CA ARG A 14 -30.95 -8.31 13.46
C ARG A 14 -29.90 -8.95 14.38
N ARG A 15 -28.63 -8.59 14.22
CA ARG A 15 -27.49 -9.13 14.98
C ARG A 15 -26.93 -8.15 16.01
N GLY A 16 -27.52 -6.96 16.14
CA GLY A 16 -27.03 -5.92 17.05
C GLY A 16 -25.63 -5.40 16.69
N ILE A 17 -25.24 -5.45 15.41
CA ILE A 17 -23.94 -5.00 14.93
C ILE A 17 -24.10 -3.97 13.81
N THR A 18 -23.05 -3.21 13.52
CA THR A 18 -23.08 -2.25 12.41
C THR A 18 -22.92 -2.95 11.05
N PRO A 19 -23.40 -2.35 9.95
CA PRO A 19 -23.13 -2.85 8.60
C PRO A 19 -21.65 -3.12 8.33
N ALA A 20 -20.76 -2.26 8.82
CA ALA A 20 -19.32 -2.43 8.71
C ALA A 20 -18.83 -3.69 9.45
N GLN A 21 -19.35 -3.97 10.64
CA GLN A 21 -19.04 -5.22 11.37
C GLN A 21 -19.59 -6.45 10.65
N LEU A 22 -20.76 -6.35 10.02
CA LEU A 22 -21.31 -7.48 9.27
C LEU A 22 -20.40 -7.85 8.09
N VAL A 23 -19.90 -6.86 7.36
CA VAL A 23 -18.95 -7.06 6.26
C VAL A 23 -17.63 -7.63 6.79
N GLU A 24 -17.06 -7.04 7.85
CA GLU A 24 -15.84 -7.51 8.51
C GLU A 24 -15.93 -8.96 8.99
N ARG A 25 -17.07 -9.36 9.54
CA ARG A 25 -17.29 -10.72 10.06
C ARG A 25 -17.67 -11.74 8.97
N GLY A 26 -17.95 -11.27 7.75
CA GLY A 26 -18.42 -12.07 6.63
C GLY A 26 -17.35 -12.43 5.60
N VAL A 27 -16.07 -12.14 5.88
CA VAL A 27 -14.97 -12.39 4.94
C VAL A 27 -14.80 -13.90 4.69
N PRO A 28 -14.79 -14.36 3.43
CA PRO A 28 -14.60 -15.78 3.14
C PRO A 28 -13.17 -16.24 3.43
N ALA A 29 -13.02 -17.36 4.15
CA ALA A 29 -11.74 -18.00 4.41
C ALA A 29 -11.21 -18.84 3.24
N HIS A 30 -12.06 -19.18 2.26
CA HIS A 30 -11.70 -19.96 1.05
C HIS A 30 -11.09 -21.35 1.33
N GLY A 31 -11.31 -21.89 2.54
CA GLY A 31 -10.70 -23.14 3.00
C GLY A 31 -9.19 -23.04 3.30
N LEU A 32 -8.64 -21.83 3.35
CA LEU A 32 -7.25 -21.59 3.74
C LEU A 32 -7.05 -21.83 5.25
N GLY A 33 -5.89 -22.34 5.63
CA GLY A 33 -5.41 -22.39 7.00
C GLY A 33 -5.05 -21.01 7.56
N ARG A 34 -4.78 -20.92 8.87
CA ARG A 34 -4.44 -19.65 9.54
C ARG A 34 -3.15 -19.01 9.02
N ASP A 35 -2.27 -19.82 8.46
CA ASP A 35 -1.04 -19.41 7.78
C ASP A 35 -1.31 -18.79 6.39
N GLY A 36 -2.56 -18.83 5.90
CA GLY A 36 -2.95 -18.32 4.59
C GLY A 36 -2.67 -19.31 3.46
N SER A 37 -2.52 -20.61 3.75
CA SER A 37 -2.22 -21.63 2.76
C SER A 37 -3.32 -22.70 2.62
N LEU A 38 -3.36 -23.36 1.47
CA LEU A 38 -4.17 -24.55 1.19
C LEU A 38 -3.36 -25.50 0.32
N ALA A 39 -3.22 -26.75 0.76
CA ALA A 39 -2.64 -27.83 -0.02
C ALA A 39 -3.72 -28.82 -0.48
N ARG A 40 -3.62 -29.31 -1.71
CA ARG A 40 -4.47 -30.37 -2.27
C ARG A 40 -3.63 -31.34 -3.09
N ASP A 41 -3.85 -32.63 -2.90
CA ASP A 41 -3.20 -33.66 -3.71
C ASP A 41 -3.95 -33.82 -5.04
N ILE A 42 -3.22 -33.84 -6.15
CA ILE A 42 -3.73 -33.99 -7.52
C ILE A 42 -2.77 -34.88 -8.29
N GLY A 43 -3.16 -36.13 -8.51
CA GLY A 43 -2.29 -37.16 -9.10
C GLY A 43 -1.01 -37.34 -8.27
N ALA A 44 0.15 -37.24 -8.91
CA ALA A 44 1.46 -37.37 -8.26
C ALA A 44 2.03 -36.04 -7.72
N TYR A 45 1.20 -34.99 -7.62
CA TYR A 45 1.62 -33.66 -7.19
C TYR A 45 0.76 -33.16 -6.04
N GLN A 46 1.37 -32.36 -5.18
CA GLN A 46 0.65 -31.50 -4.24
C GLN A 46 0.57 -30.08 -4.79
N ALA A 47 -0.65 -29.60 -5.03
CA ALA A 47 -0.92 -28.22 -5.40
C ALA A 47 -1.05 -27.37 -4.13
N VAL A 48 -0.17 -26.38 -3.96
CA VAL A 48 -0.13 -25.49 -2.80
C VAL A 48 -0.47 -24.07 -3.24
N LEU A 49 -1.60 -23.57 -2.75
CA LEU A 49 -2.01 -22.17 -2.84
C LEU A 49 -1.58 -21.46 -1.56
N VAL A 50 -0.89 -20.33 -1.66
CA VAL A 50 -0.47 -19.53 -0.51
C VAL A 50 -0.66 -18.04 -0.77
N ILE A 51 -1.04 -17.28 0.27
CA ILE A 51 -0.94 -15.82 0.29
C ILE A 51 0.44 -15.47 0.89
N ASP A 52 1.43 -15.21 0.04
CA ASP A 52 2.80 -14.97 0.52
C ASP A 52 2.98 -13.62 1.20
N ASP A 53 2.30 -12.61 0.67
CA ASP A 53 2.34 -11.24 1.15
C ASP A 53 0.98 -10.58 0.84
N PRO A 54 0.68 -9.40 1.41
CA PRO A 54 -0.61 -8.75 1.19
C PRO A 54 -0.95 -8.49 -0.29
N LEU A 55 0.01 -8.56 -1.21
CA LEU A 55 -0.16 -8.25 -2.62
C LEU A 55 -0.20 -9.51 -3.50
N THR A 56 0.26 -10.65 -2.98
CA THR A 56 0.62 -11.80 -3.80
C THR A 56 0.00 -13.11 -3.33
N VAL A 57 -0.78 -13.72 -4.22
CA VAL A 57 -1.27 -15.10 -4.08
C VAL A 57 -0.57 -15.98 -5.10
N ARG A 58 0.15 -17.01 -4.65
CA ARG A 58 0.85 -17.98 -5.50
C ARG A 58 0.15 -19.34 -5.47
N LEU A 59 0.20 -20.02 -6.61
CA LEU A 59 -0.13 -21.43 -6.75
C LEU A 59 1.12 -22.13 -7.26
N THR A 60 1.55 -23.15 -6.52
CA THR A 60 2.72 -23.96 -6.85
C THR A 60 2.35 -25.45 -6.85
N PHE A 61 3.14 -26.26 -7.52
CA PHE A 61 2.96 -27.71 -7.61
C PHE A 61 4.25 -28.39 -7.21
N THR A 62 4.20 -29.26 -6.22
CA THR A 62 5.36 -30.01 -5.74
C THR A 62 5.16 -31.47 -6.07
N GLY A 63 6.08 -32.06 -6.85
CA GLY A 63 6.07 -33.49 -7.18
C GLY A 63 6.96 -34.28 -6.23
N ALA A 64 7.23 -35.55 -6.58
CA ALA A 64 8.09 -36.44 -5.79
C ALA A 64 9.55 -35.95 -5.64
N ASP A 65 10.01 -35.06 -6.53
CA ASP A 65 11.34 -34.44 -6.45
C ASP A 65 11.44 -33.32 -5.40
N GLY A 66 10.32 -32.96 -4.76
CA GLY A 66 10.23 -31.93 -3.73
C GLY A 66 10.40 -30.50 -4.24
N ARG A 67 10.57 -30.27 -5.55
CA ARG A 67 10.81 -28.93 -6.10
C ARG A 67 9.50 -28.24 -6.48
N PRO A 68 9.22 -27.03 -5.96
CA PRO A 68 7.99 -26.32 -6.28
C PRO A 68 8.03 -25.74 -7.71
N LEU A 69 7.07 -26.15 -8.53
CA LEU A 69 6.84 -25.65 -9.88
C LEU A 69 5.80 -24.52 -9.87
N ARG A 70 6.11 -23.41 -10.55
CA ARG A 70 5.21 -22.23 -10.64
C ARG A 70 4.20 -22.32 -11.79
N THR A 71 4.34 -23.33 -12.63
CA THR A 71 3.46 -23.59 -13.77
C THR A 71 2.83 -24.96 -13.60
N VAL A 72 1.63 -25.13 -14.16
CA VAL A 72 0.92 -26.41 -14.11
C VAL A 72 1.77 -27.48 -14.83
N PRO A 73 2.16 -28.57 -14.15
CA PRO A 73 2.91 -29.66 -14.75
C PRO A 73 2.15 -30.26 -15.95
N GLY A 74 2.89 -30.68 -16.99
CA GLY A 74 2.30 -31.27 -18.19
C GLY A 74 1.39 -32.46 -17.89
N ALA A 75 1.82 -33.31 -16.94
CA ALA A 75 1.08 -34.49 -16.47
C ALA A 75 -0.31 -34.17 -15.88
N LEU A 76 -0.55 -32.95 -15.39
CA LEU A 76 -1.84 -32.56 -14.81
C LEU A 76 -2.81 -31.93 -15.81
N LYS A 77 -2.33 -31.46 -16.97
CA LYS A 77 -3.11 -30.57 -17.85
C LYS A 77 -4.35 -31.22 -18.46
N VAL A 78 -4.27 -32.51 -18.81
CA VAL A 78 -5.37 -33.25 -19.45
C VAL A 78 -6.14 -34.10 -18.44
N PRO A 79 -5.49 -34.96 -17.62
CA PRO A 79 -6.22 -35.87 -16.74
C PRO A 79 -6.94 -35.16 -15.59
N PHE A 80 -6.43 -34.00 -15.16
CA PHE A 80 -6.94 -33.23 -14.00
C PHE A 80 -7.37 -31.82 -14.40
N ALA A 81 -7.85 -31.63 -15.64
CA ALA A 81 -8.16 -30.32 -16.19
C ALA A 81 -9.24 -29.57 -15.39
N ALA A 82 -10.22 -30.29 -14.82
CA ALA A 82 -11.32 -29.72 -14.03
C ALA A 82 -10.81 -29.19 -12.68
N GLU A 83 -10.02 -29.99 -11.97
CA GLU A 83 -9.41 -29.65 -10.68
C GLU A 83 -8.43 -28.47 -10.82
N ILE A 84 -7.65 -28.45 -11.91
CA ILE A 84 -6.78 -27.31 -12.23
C ILE A 84 -7.62 -26.05 -12.53
N LYS A 85 -8.76 -26.18 -13.19
CA LYS A 85 -9.68 -25.05 -13.45
C LYS A 85 -10.28 -24.53 -12.14
N GLU A 86 -10.69 -25.41 -11.25
CA GLU A 86 -11.19 -25.06 -9.91
C GLU A 86 -10.13 -24.35 -9.06
N LEU A 87 -8.91 -24.88 -9.00
CA LEU A 87 -7.80 -24.23 -8.30
C LEU A 87 -7.49 -22.83 -8.85
N LYS A 88 -7.49 -22.67 -10.18
CA LYS A 88 -7.31 -21.35 -10.80
C LYS A 88 -8.45 -20.39 -10.46
N SER A 89 -9.68 -20.90 -10.36
CA SER A 89 -10.84 -20.11 -9.90
C SER A 89 -10.67 -19.67 -8.45
N LEU A 90 -10.26 -20.60 -7.57
CA LEU A 90 -9.98 -20.34 -6.17
C LEU A 90 -8.89 -19.27 -5.99
N VAL A 91 -7.78 -19.36 -6.75
CA VAL A 91 -6.73 -18.33 -6.77
C VAL A 91 -7.30 -16.95 -7.11
N LYS A 92 -8.20 -16.85 -8.10
CA LYS A 92 -8.85 -15.59 -8.46
C LYS A 92 -9.75 -15.07 -7.34
N GLN A 93 -10.52 -15.95 -6.70
CA GLN A 93 -11.40 -15.60 -5.57
C GLN A 93 -10.59 -15.11 -4.37
N VAL A 94 -9.54 -15.82 -3.98
CA VAL A 94 -8.64 -15.41 -2.88
C VAL A 94 -7.99 -14.06 -3.19
N ARG A 95 -7.51 -13.83 -4.42
CA ARG A 95 -6.96 -12.52 -4.83
C ARG A 95 -8.00 -11.41 -4.72
N ALA A 96 -9.23 -11.66 -5.16
CA ALA A 96 -10.31 -10.68 -5.07
C ALA A 96 -10.64 -10.35 -3.61
N THR A 97 -10.73 -11.35 -2.74
CA THR A 97 -10.96 -11.15 -1.30
C THR A 97 -9.79 -10.43 -0.63
N LEU A 98 -8.55 -10.79 -0.94
CA LEU A 98 -7.37 -10.11 -0.41
C LEU A 98 -7.34 -8.63 -0.81
N ALA A 99 -7.60 -8.31 -2.08
CA ALA A 99 -7.70 -6.94 -2.56
C ALA A 99 -8.84 -6.16 -1.88
N ALA A 100 -10.02 -6.77 -1.76
CA ALA A 100 -11.17 -6.16 -1.08
C ALA A 100 -10.86 -5.88 0.40
N GLU A 101 -10.22 -6.82 1.10
CA GLU A 101 -9.84 -6.68 2.50
C GLU A 101 -8.79 -5.59 2.72
N ARG A 102 -7.84 -5.44 1.78
CA ARG A 102 -6.90 -4.32 1.80
C ARG A 102 -7.60 -2.99 1.66
N THR A 103 -8.48 -2.84 0.67
CA THR A 103 -9.26 -1.61 0.46
C THR A 103 -10.16 -1.29 1.65
N ARG A 104 -10.85 -2.30 2.20
CA ARG A 104 -11.71 -2.15 3.38
C ARG A 104 -10.91 -1.72 4.60
N THR A 105 -9.76 -2.34 4.85
CA THR A 105 -8.91 -2.03 6.00
C THR A 105 -8.24 -0.66 5.83
N GLU A 106 -7.84 -0.26 4.62
CA GLU A 106 -7.33 1.09 4.37
C GLU A 106 -8.37 2.16 4.64
N ALA A 107 -9.65 1.91 4.33
CA ALA A 107 -10.73 2.84 4.63
C ALA A 107 -10.88 3.14 6.13
N LEU A 108 -10.34 2.26 7.01
CA LEU A 108 -10.32 2.47 8.46
C LEU A 108 -9.33 3.57 8.88
N MET A 109 -8.41 4.00 8.01
CA MET A 109 -7.48 5.11 8.28
C MET A 109 -8.19 6.43 8.55
N ALA A 110 -9.43 6.59 8.05
CA ALA A 110 -10.24 7.80 8.23
C ALA A 110 -11.20 7.73 9.43
N VAL A 111 -11.24 6.62 10.17
CA VAL A 111 -12.13 6.44 11.32
C VAL A 111 -11.35 6.02 12.56
N GLU A 112 -11.79 6.50 13.72
CA GLU A 112 -11.21 6.12 15.01
C GLU A 112 -11.85 4.83 15.55
N ARG A 113 -11.87 3.81 14.69
CA ARG A 113 -12.45 2.53 15.05
C ARG A 113 -11.51 1.77 15.98
N ALA A 114 -12.07 1.22 17.05
CA ALA A 114 -11.37 0.31 17.94
C ALA A 114 -12.22 -0.93 18.23
N TRP A 115 -11.54 -2.04 18.49
CA TRP A 115 -12.15 -3.33 18.81
C TRP A 115 -11.58 -3.85 20.12
N PRO A 116 -12.33 -4.66 20.89
CA PRO A 116 -11.73 -5.52 21.90
C PRO A 116 -10.67 -6.42 21.27
N PHE A 117 -9.54 -6.63 21.95
CA PHE A 117 -8.41 -7.41 21.47
C PHE A 117 -8.83 -8.81 21.03
N ALA A 118 -9.74 -9.46 21.77
CA ALA A 118 -10.26 -10.78 21.41
C ALA A 118 -11.03 -10.78 20.07
N GLU A 119 -11.82 -9.74 19.79
CA GLU A 119 -12.52 -9.60 18.51
C GLU A 119 -11.53 -9.31 17.37
N TRP A 120 -10.56 -8.42 17.60
CA TRP A 120 -9.52 -8.13 16.63
C TRP A 120 -8.69 -9.38 16.29
N CYS A 121 -8.34 -10.20 17.29
CA CYS A 121 -7.68 -11.48 17.08
C CYS A 121 -8.49 -12.37 16.14
N ARG A 122 -9.79 -12.54 16.42
CA ARG A 122 -10.68 -13.43 15.67
C ARG A 122 -10.92 -12.97 14.23
N HIS A 123 -11.14 -11.67 14.01
CA HIS A 123 -11.60 -11.14 12.73
C HIS A 123 -10.47 -10.56 11.87
N TYR A 124 -9.34 -10.23 12.46
CA TYR A 124 -8.15 -9.76 11.76
C TYR A 124 -7.02 -10.79 11.88
N ARG A 125 -6.31 -10.83 13.02
CA ARG A 125 -5.04 -11.57 13.17
C ARG A 125 -5.12 -13.03 12.72
N ASP A 126 -6.15 -13.74 13.17
CA ASP A 126 -6.29 -15.19 13.03
C ASP A 126 -7.10 -15.59 11.79
N HIS A 127 -7.66 -14.62 11.06
CA HIS A 127 -8.39 -14.90 9.84
C HIS A 127 -7.40 -15.18 8.69
N PRO A 128 -7.57 -16.25 7.89
CA PRO A 128 -6.61 -16.66 6.86
C PRO A 128 -6.23 -15.58 5.83
N VAL A 129 -7.20 -14.78 5.37
CA VAL A 129 -6.99 -13.70 4.40
C VAL A 129 -6.68 -12.37 5.09
N THR A 130 -7.62 -11.87 5.90
CA THR A 130 -7.47 -10.61 6.66
C THR A 130 -6.26 -10.60 7.58
N GLY A 131 -5.83 -11.75 8.12
CA GLY A 131 -4.63 -11.86 8.94
C GLY A 131 -3.36 -11.51 8.20
N VAL A 132 -3.26 -11.86 6.92
CA VAL A 132 -2.13 -11.42 6.07
C VAL A 132 -2.15 -9.91 5.90
N VAL A 133 -3.34 -9.32 5.68
CA VAL A 133 -3.50 -7.86 5.62
C VAL A 133 -3.11 -7.19 6.94
N ALA A 134 -3.51 -7.77 8.07
CA ALA A 134 -3.23 -7.22 9.40
C ALA A 134 -1.75 -7.31 9.78
N ARG A 135 -1.07 -8.41 9.40
CA ARG A 135 0.38 -8.60 9.57
C ARG A 135 1.20 -7.60 8.76
N GLY A 136 0.70 -7.13 7.63
CA GLY A 136 1.32 -6.05 6.85
C GLY A 136 1.10 -4.65 7.43
N LEU A 137 0.55 -4.50 8.64
CA LEU A 137 0.16 -3.20 9.21
C LEU A 137 0.65 -3.02 10.64
N ILE A 138 0.68 -1.76 11.06
CA ILE A 138 0.98 -1.30 12.41
C ILE A 138 -0.37 -1.03 13.10
N TRP A 139 -0.50 -1.50 14.33
CA TRP A 139 -1.68 -1.34 15.16
C TRP A 139 -1.29 -0.69 16.48
N GLU A 140 -2.23 -0.07 17.15
CA GLU A 140 -2.07 0.44 18.51
C GLU A 140 -2.91 -0.42 19.47
N PHE A 141 -2.32 -0.80 20.59
CA PHE A 141 -2.92 -1.62 21.63
C PHE A 141 -2.96 -0.81 22.93
N GLU A 142 -4.12 -0.70 23.55
CA GLU A 142 -4.30 -0.04 24.84
C GLU A 142 -3.74 -0.91 25.96
N GLY A 143 -2.78 -0.37 26.72
CA GLY A 143 -2.20 -0.99 27.89
C GLY A 143 -3.13 -0.87 29.12
N PRO A 144 -2.84 -1.60 30.21
CA PRO A 144 -3.60 -1.52 31.47
C PRO A 144 -3.59 -0.12 32.11
N ASP A 145 -2.59 0.69 31.77
CA ASP A 145 -2.41 2.08 32.18
C ASP A 145 -3.15 3.09 31.27
N GLY A 146 -3.88 2.60 30.25
CA GLY A 146 -4.55 3.42 29.24
C GLY A 146 -3.60 3.98 28.17
N ILE A 147 -2.31 3.63 28.20
CA ILE A 147 -1.33 4.08 27.22
C ILE A 147 -1.43 3.22 25.96
N TRP A 148 -1.42 3.86 24.80
CA TRP A 148 -1.47 3.16 23.51
C TRP A 148 -0.06 2.81 23.02
N HIS A 149 0.18 1.52 22.80
CA HIS A 149 1.46 1.01 22.30
C HIS A 149 1.33 0.58 20.85
N ALA A 150 2.19 1.11 19.98
CA ALA A 150 2.23 0.70 18.58
C ALA A 150 3.02 -0.62 18.43
N ALA A 151 2.43 -1.60 17.75
CA ALA A 151 3.07 -2.88 17.41
C ALA A 151 2.51 -3.44 16.09
N THR A 152 3.24 -4.36 15.47
CA THR A 152 2.78 -5.14 14.32
C THR A 152 2.65 -6.62 14.67
N PRO A 153 1.68 -7.37 14.11
CA PRO A 153 1.56 -8.79 14.39
C PRO A 153 2.66 -9.57 13.64
N GLY A 154 3.56 -10.20 14.39
CA GLY A 154 4.63 -11.07 13.91
C GLY A 154 4.20 -12.55 13.82
N GLU A 155 5.18 -13.42 13.68
CA GLU A 155 5.00 -14.87 13.62
C GLU A 155 4.38 -15.40 14.93
N GLY A 156 3.54 -16.44 14.83
CA GLY A 156 2.85 -17.03 15.99
C GLY A 156 1.87 -16.09 16.71
N GLY A 157 1.60 -14.89 16.16
CA GLY A 157 0.72 -13.90 16.78
C GLY A 157 1.40 -13.01 17.82
N VAL A 158 2.74 -13.07 17.94
CA VAL A 158 3.53 -12.18 18.81
C VAL A 158 3.40 -10.74 18.30
N LEU A 159 3.08 -9.79 19.17
CA LEU A 159 3.04 -8.38 18.83
C LEU A 159 4.45 -7.79 18.93
N VAL A 160 4.96 -7.19 17.87
CA VAL A 160 6.34 -6.67 17.78
C VAL A 160 6.33 -5.15 17.72
N THR A 161 7.00 -4.50 18.68
CA THR A 161 7.16 -3.04 18.75
C THR A 161 8.22 -2.54 17.77
N VAL A 162 8.29 -1.23 17.57
CA VAL A 162 9.21 -0.59 16.60
C VAL A 162 10.70 -0.87 16.85
N ASP A 163 11.07 -1.18 18.09
CA ASP A 163 12.41 -1.56 18.52
C ASP A 163 12.66 -3.08 18.49
N GLY A 164 11.73 -3.86 17.94
CA GLY A 164 11.85 -5.31 17.75
C GLY A 164 11.55 -6.14 19.00
N ARG A 165 11.00 -5.54 20.06
CA ARG A 165 10.62 -6.27 21.28
C ARG A 165 9.20 -6.83 21.17
N ALA A 166 8.94 -7.89 21.93
CA ALA A 166 7.60 -8.41 22.09
C ALA A 166 6.79 -7.50 23.04
N LEU A 167 5.63 -7.03 22.58
CA LEU A 167 4.65 -6.40 23.45
C LEU A 167 3.93 -7.49 24.27
N PRO A 168 3.73 -7.32 25.59
CA PRO A 168 2.90 -8.23 26.38
C PRO A 168 1.52 -8.41 25.75
N VAL A 169 0.98 -9.63 25.85
CA VAL A 169 -0.34 -9.94 25.30
C VAL A 169 -1.40 -9.10 26.04
N PRO A 170 -2.14 -8.23 25.34
CA PRO A 170 -3.20 -7.44 25.97
C PRO A 170 -4.33 -8.31 26.53
N SER A 171 -5.08 -7.79 27.50
CA SER A 171 -6.31 -8.44 27.95
C SER A 171 -7.33 -8.54 26.82
N GLY A 172 -8.25 -9.50 26.89
CA GLY A 172 -9.21 -9.74 25.80
C GLY A 172 -10.12 -8.55 25.49
N ASP A 173 -10.37 -7.70 26.48
CA ASP A 173 -11.17 -6.47 26.41
C ASP A 173 -10.34 -5.21 26.11
N ALA A 174 -9.01 -5.27 26.16
CA ALA A 174 -8.13 -4.17 25.79
C ALA A 174 -8.45 -3.70 24.36
N ARG A 175 -8.43 -2.39 24.14
CA ARG A 175 -8.81 -1.85 22.83
C ARG A 175 -7.63 -1.91 21.86
N VAL A 176 -7.94 -2.25 20.62
CA VAL A 176 -7.01 -2.24 19.48
C VAL A 176 -7.54 -1.29 18.44
N ARG A 177 -6.67 -0.48 17.83
CA ARG A 177 -7.03 0.37 16.70
C ARG A 177 -5.92 0.38 15.65
N LEU A 178 -6.26 0.77 14.43
CA LEU A 178 -5.26 0.92 13.37
C LEU A 178 -4.35 2.12 13.67
N TRP A 179 -3.03 1.94 13.62
CA TRP A 179 -2.08 3.03 13.84
C TRP A 179 -2.14 4.03 12.69
N HIS A 180 -2.06 5.33 13.01
CA HIS A 180 -2.11 6.40 12.02
C HIS A 180 -0.94 7.39 12.19
N PRO A 181 -0.20 7.75 11.14
CA PRO A 181 0.95 8.65 11.26
C PRO A 181 0.58 10.06 11.74
N ALA A 182 -0.64 10.53 11.48
CA ALA A 182 -1.13 11.81 12.01
C ALA A 182 -1.28 11.85 13.55
N ARG A 183 -1.42 10.69 14.22
CA ARG A 183 -1.41 10.56 15.69
C ARG A 183 -0.02 10.29 16.26
N ALA A 184 0.95 10.00 15.40
CA ALA A 184 2.25 9.53 15.85
C ALA A 184 3.05 10.66 16.50
N PHE A 185 3.73 10.34 17.61
CA PHE A 185 4.65 11.26 18.26
C PHE A 185 5.87 11.56 17.38
N PRO A 186 6.60 12.66 17.62
CA PRO A 186 7.78 13.02 16.83
C PRO A 186 8.79 11.87 16.71
N GLY A 187 9.26 11.59 15.50
CA GLY A 187 10.22 10.51 15.23
C GLY A 187 9.61 9.11 15.08
N ALA A 188 8.42 8.84 15.60
CA ALA A 188 7.77 7.53 15.49
C ALA A 188 7.57 7.07 14.04
N VAL A 189 7.14 7.98 13.16
CA VAL A 189 6.98 7.70 11.72
C VAL A 189 8.31 7.27 11.11
N ARG A 190 9.40 7.99 11.42
CA ARG A 190 10.74 7.67 10.92
C ARG A 190 11.21 6.30 11.40
N ALA A 191 10.99 6.00 12.67
CA ALA A 191 11.32 4.72 13.28
C ALA A 191 10.54 3.56 12.64
N TRP A 192 9.23 3.70 12.48
CA TRP A 192 8.40 2.70 11.81
C TRP A 192 8.78 2.50 10.35
N ARG A 193 9.11 3.56 9.60
CA ARG A 193 9.64 3.41 8.24
C ARG A 193 10.95 2.63 8.23
N GLY A 194 11.83 2.87 9.19
CA GLY A 194 13.06 2.10 9.40
C GLY A 194 12.77 0.62 9.68
N PHE A 195 11.89 0.33 10.64
CA PHE A 195 11.44 -1.03 10.97
C PHE A 195 10.87 -1.75 9.75
N VAL A 196 9.94 -1.12 9.02
CA VAL A 196 9.28 -1.70 7.84
C VAL A 196 10.31 -2.08 6.79
N THR A 197 11.27 -1.20 6.48
CA THR A 197 12.29 -1.49 5.47
C THR A 197 13.35 -2.47 5.95
N GLY A 198 13.79 -2.36 7.21
CA GLY A 198 14.83 -3.21 7.80
C GLY A 198 14.39 -4.66 7.92
N ASN A 199 13.12 -4.88 8.27
CA ASN A 199 12.52 -6.22 8.34
C ASN A 199 11.94 -6.70 7.00
N ARG A 200 12.14 -5.94 5.90
CA ARG A 200 11.57 -6.25 4.57
C ARG A 200 10.07 -6.54 4.61
N MET A 201 9.34 -5.77 5.43
CA MET A 201 7.90 -5.86 5.60
C MET A 201 7.19 -5.14 4.46
N THR A 202 6.37 -5.85 3.69
CA THR A 202 5.49 -5.24 2.68
C THR A 202 4.19 -4.79 3.33
N GLN A 203 3.94 -3.49 3.36
CA GLN A 203 2.72 -2.95 3.92
C GLN A 203 1.53 -3.18 2.99
N SER A 204 0.40 -3.59 3.58
CA SER A 204 -0.86 -3.81 2.86
C SER A 204 -1.36 -2.57 2.10
N PHE A 205 -1.01 -1.39 2.59
CA PHE A 205 -1.16 -0.11 1.90
C PHE A 205 -0.14 0.87 2.50
N LYS A 206 -0.01 2.07 1.92
CA LYS A 206 0.87 3.11 2.48
C LYS A 206 0.35 3.52 3.87
N GLN A 207 0.99 3.03 4.91
CA GLN A 207 0.66 3.36 6.30
C GLN A 207 1.80 4.11 6.99
N ALA A 208 3.00 3.53 7.10
CA ALA A 208 4.17 4.24 7.65
C ALA A 208 4.70 5.29 6.65
N PHE A 209 4.52 5.03 5.37
CA PHE A 209 4.86 5.89 4.24
C PHE A 209 3.62 6.64 3.71
N ARG A 210 2.65 6.94 4.58
CA ARG A 210 1.46 7.70 4.21
C ARG A 210 1.72 9.20 4.32
N GLU A 211 1.16 9.95 3.37
CA GLU A 211 1.06 11.40 3.44
C GLU A 211 0.16 11.82 4.62
N THR A 212 0.55 12.86 5.35
CA THR A 212 -0.24 13.39 6.47
C THR A 212 -0.45 14.88 6.30
N TYR A 213 -1.68 15.34 6.53
CA TYR A 213 -2.06 16.74 6.41
C TYR A 213 -2.64 17.22 7.73
N ARG A 214 -2.37 18.47 8.08
CA ARG A 214 -2.91 19.13 9.27
C ARG A 214 -3.68 20.35 8.84
N ALA A 215 -4.83 20.59 9.46
CA ALA A 215 -5.58 21.81 9.24
C ALA A 215 -4.73 22.99 9.72
N SER A 216 -4.48 23.95 8.83
CA SER A 216 -3.90 25.24 9.19
C SER A 216 -4.96 26.33 9.03
N PRO A 217 -5.04 27.32 9.94
CA PRO A 217 -5.96 28.44 9.80
C PRO A 217 -5.80 29.25 8.50
N ALA A 218 -4.64 29.13 7.83
CA ALA A 218 -4.25 29.94 6.67
C ALA A 218 -4.23 29.18 5.33
N ALA A 219 -4.92 28.04 5.21
CA ALA A 219 -5.00 27.33 3.93
C ALA A 219 -5.89 28.12 2.93
N GLY A 220 -5.24 28.90 2.06
CA GLY A 220 -5.91 29.57 0.95
C GLY A 220 -6.35 28.60 -0.17
N PRO A 221 -7.19 29.07 -1.11
CA PRO A 221 -7.66 28.25 -2.23
C PRO A 221 -6.46 27.72 -3.04
N GLY A 222 -6.40 26.40 -3.24
CA GLY A 222 -5.49 25.81 -4.21
C GLY A 222 -5.88 26.25 -5.63
N ARG A 223 -4.92 26.21 -6.57
CA ARG A 223 -5.19 26.51 -7.98
C ARG A 223 -6.31 25.61 -8.51
N GLY A 224 -7.28 26.20 -9.19
CA GLY A 224 -8.33 25.47 -9.89
C GLY A 224 -7.75 24.57 -10.97
N ILE A 225 -8.11 23.29 -10.92
CA ILE A 225 -7.81 22.30 -11.95
C ILE A 225 -9.15 21.88 -12.54
N ASP A 226 -9.21 21.68 -13.86
CA ASP A 226 -10.41 21.22 -14.54
C ASP A 226 -10.74 19.77 -14.10
N GLY A 227 -11.81 19.62 -13.31
CA GLY A 227 -12.21 18.34 -12.73
C GLY A 227 -12.92 18.47 -11.38
N ALA A 228 -13.86 17.56 -11.12
CA ALA A 228 -14.65 17.51 -9.90
C ALA A 228 -14.36 16.24 -9.10
N LEU A 229 -13.67 16.35 -7.96
CA LEU A 229 -13.61 15.24 -7.00
C LEU A 229 -14.85 15.30 -6.11
N ARG A 230 -15.50 14.15 -5.89
CA ARG A 230 -16.50 13.97 -4.85
C ARG A 230 -16.40 12.56 -4.29
N ARG A 231 -15.88 12.43 -3.06
CA ARG A 231 -15.61 11.13 -2.43
C ARG A 231 -16.25 11.03 -1.06
N VAL A 232 -17.07 9.99 -0.87
CA VAL A 232 -17.65 9.62 0.43
C VAL A 232 -16.75 8.60 1.11
N PHE A 233 -16.45 8.81 2.38
CA PHE A 233 -15.49 8.01 3.15
C PHE A 233 -15.87 8.01 4.64
N ALA A 234 -15.00 7.46 5.48
CA ALA A 234 -15.21 7.32 6.92
C ALA A 234 -16.57 6.68 7.26
N GLU A 235 -16.77 5.46 6.74
CA GLU A 235 -18.01 4.67 6.90
C GLU A 235 -19.28 5.35 6.35
N GLY A 236 -19.14 6.34 5.46
CA GLY A 236 -20.27 7.00 4.82
C GLY A 236 -20.71 8.28 5.52
N GLU A 237 -20.02 8.67 6.59
CA GLU A 237 -20.36 9.83 7.42
C GLU A 237 -19.72 11.14 6.93
N TRP A 238 -18.67 11.03 6.11
CA TRP A 238 -17.94 12.19 5.60
C TRP A 238 -17.82 12.18 4.08
N ARG A 239 -17.78 13.38 3.52
CA ARG A 239 -17.51 13.61 2.10
C ARG A 239 -16.47 14.70 1.94
N VAL A 240 -15.51 14.46 1.06
CA VAL A 240 -14.60 15.49 0.56
C VAL A 240 -14.94 15.76 -0.90
N SER A 241 -14.92 17.04 -1.29
CA SER A 241 -15.07 17.46 -2.67
C SER A 241 -14.03 18.50 -3.04
N HIS A 242 -13.65 18.52 -4.32
CA HIS A 242 -12.72 19.50 -4.86
C HIS A 242 -13.18 19.92 -6.26
N HIS A 243 -13.32 21.23 -6.44
CA HIS A 243 -13.49 21.91 -7.72
C HIS A 243 -12.44 23.03 -7.75
N ASP A 244 -12.82 24.27 -7.40
CA ASP A 244 -11.86 25.36 -7.16
C ASP A 244 -11.29 25.33 -5.74
N GLU A 245 -12.07 24.81 -4.79
CA GLU A 245 -11.72 24.73 -3.38
C GLU A 245 -12.04 23.35 -2.82
N THR A 246 -11.30 22.96 -1.78
CA THR A 246 -11.56 21.73 -1.04
C THR A 246 -12.62 21.97 0.02
N ARG A 247 -13.72 21.20 -0.04
CA ARG A 247 -14.79 21.25 0.97
C ARG A 247 -14.90 19.91 1.69
N PHE A 248 -15.16 19.98 2.99
CA PHE A 248 -15.46 18.82 3.83
C PHE A 248 -16.92 18.92 4.29
N GLU A 249 -17.65 17.82 4.16
CA GLU A 249 -19.05 17.76 4.54
C GLU A 249 -19.30 16.54 5.43
N ARG A 250 -20.05 16.74 6.51
CA ARG A 250 -20.53 15.68 7.40
C ARG A 250 -21.98 15.36 7.09
N LYS A 251 -22.33 14.08 7.16
CA LYS A 251 -23.71 13.62 7.05
C LYS A 251 -24.44 13.84 8.37
N VAL A 252 -25.53 14.60 8.33
CA VAL A 252 -26.40 14.89 9.49
C VAL A 252 -27.84 14.69 9.06
N ALA A 253 -28.56 13.77 9.72
CA ALA A 253 -29.94 13.40 9.38
C ALA A 253 -30.15 13.12 7.87
N GLY A 254 -29.20 12.39 7.26
CA GLY A 254 -29.23 12.02 5.84
C GLY A 254 -28.85 13.14 4.86
N ARG A 255 -28.57 14.36 5.33
CA ARG A 255 -28.17 15.51 4.51
C ARG A 255 -26.70 15.83 4.73
N TRP A 256 -26.04 16.35 3.69
CA TRP A 256 -24.65 16.78 3.78
C TRP A 256 -24.58 18.23 4.27
N ARG A 257 -23.72 18.48 5.25
CA ARG A 257 -23.48 19.79 5.84
C ARG A 257 -22.00 20.09 5.78
N GLU A 258 -21.62 21.21 5.20
CA GLU A 258 -20.24 21.67 5.17
C GLU A 258 -19.71 21.91 6.59
N VAL A 259 -18.45 21.54 6.80
CA VAL A 259 -17.73 21.67 8.07
C VAL A 259 -16.44 22.42 7.78
N ARG A 260 -16.14 23.45 8.59
CA ARG A 260 -14.89 24.22 8.43
C ARG A 260 -13.69 23.30 8.65
N PRO A 261 -12.59 23.45 7.90
CA PRO A 261 -11.38 22.64 8.06
C PRO A 261 -10.89 22.44 9.50
N ALA A 262 -10.96 23.49 10.34
CA ALA A 262 -10.55 23.43 11.75
C ALA A 262 -11.46 22.55 12.64
N ASP A 263 -12.71 22.34 12.22
CA ASP A 263 -13.71 21.55 12.94
C ASP A 263 -13.79 20.09 12.41
N VAL A 264 -13.04 19.76 11.36
CA VAL A 264 -12.95 18.39 10.82
C VAL A 264 -12.03 17.56 11.72
N PRO A 265 -12.42 16.34 12.13
CA PRO A 265 -11.55 15.46 12.91
C PRO A 265 -10.19 15.24 12.22
N PRO A 266 -9.05 15.24 12.95
CA PRO A 266 -7.72 15.23 12.34
C PRO A 266 -7.48 14.11 11.33
N LEU A 267 -7.97 12.90 11.61
CA LEU A 267 -7.87 11.78 10.67
C LEU A 267 -8.69 12.01 9.41
N VAL A 268 -9.94 12.44 9.57
CA VAL A 268 -10.84 12.74 8.46
C VAL A 268 -10.24 13.84 7.57
N PHE A 269 -9.68 14.88 8.18
CA PHE A 269 -9.00 15.95 7.46
C PHE A 269 -7.79 15.41 6.68
N SER A 270 -6.87 14.72 7.37
CA SER A 270 -5.67 14.16 6.74
C SER A 270 -6.01 13.24 5.57
N GLU A 271 -6.98 12.34 5.75
CA GLU A 271 -7.37 11.36 4.75
C GLU A 271 -8.15 12.00 3.59
N GLY A 272 -9.05 12.94 3.87
CA GLY A 272 -9.77 13.65 2.81
C GLY A 272 -8.85 14.57 1.99
N THR A 273 -7.90 15.27 2.62
CA THR A 273 -6.90 16.06 1.87
C THR A 273 -5.98 15.15 1.07
N ARG A 274 -5.63 13.98 1.58
CA ARG A 274 -4.87 12.98 0.82
C ARG A 274 -5.61 12.51 -0.43
N GLU A 275 -6.93 12.30 -0.34
CA GLU A 275 -7.76 11.95 -1.50
C GLU A 275 -7.74 13.05 -2.57
N VAL A 276 -7.79 14.31 -2.15
CA VAL A 276 -7.66 15.47 -3.04
C VAL A 276 -6.26 15.54 -3.67
N ASP A 277 -5.19 15.44 -2.89
CA ASP A 277 -3.81 15.45 -3.39
C ASP A 277 -3.57 14.33 -4.42
N LEU A 278 -4.09 13.13 -4.16
CA LEU A 278 -4.01 12.02 -5.11
C LEU A 278 -4.79 12.29 -6.41
N PHE A 279 -5.99 12.87 -6.31
CA PHE A 279 -6.79 13.26 -7.47
C PHE A 279 -6.06 14.30 -8.32
N LEU A 280 -5.58 15.38 -7.69
CA LEU A 280 -4.90 16.46 -8.40
C LEU A 280 -3.65 15.98 -9.13
N ARG A 281 -2.90 15.03 -8.56
CA ARG A 281 -1.74 14.42 -9.25
C ARG A 281 -2.07 13.61 -10.48
N VAL A 282 -3.28 13.04 -10.55
CA VAL A 282 -3.74 12.26 -11.72
C VAL A 282 -4.26 13.20 -12.79
N THR A 283 -4.98 14.26 -12.41
CA THR A 283 -5.49 15.26 -13.36
C THR A 283 -4.40 16.20 -13.85
N SER A 284 -3.39 16.52 -13.03
CA SER A 284 -2.25 17.36 -13.39
C SER A 284 -1.18 16.66 -14.26
N ILE A 285 -1.40 15.40 -14.68
CA ILE A 285 -0.47 14.68 -15.58
C ILE A 285 -0.25 15.46 -16.89
N THR A 286 -1.18 16.35 -17.27
CA THR A 286 -1.04 17.23 -18.43
C THR A 286 -0.19 18.49 -18.18
N GLU A 287 0.04 18.89 -16.92
CA GLU A 287 0.59 20.22 -16.56
C GLU A 287 1.61 20.25 -15.40
N GLU A 288 2.09 19.12 -14.86
CA GLU A 288 3.23 19.17 -13.92
C GLU A 288 4.45 19.81 -14.61
N GLU A 289 4.90 20.97 -14.12
CA GLU A 289 6.30 21.37 -14.32
C GLU A 289 7.15 20.17 -13.88
N PRO A 290 7.87 19.49 -14.80
CA PRO A 290 8.44 18.17 -14.52
C PRO A 290 9.43 18.15 -13.35
N PHE A 291 9.84 19.34 -12.88
CA PHE A 291 10.84 19.63 -11.87
C PHE A 291 10.35 20.68 -10.85
N GLY A 292 9.04 20.75 -10.56
CA GLY A 292 8.48 21.65 -9.54
C GLY A 292 8.90 21.35 -8.10
N GLU A 293 8.29 22.00 -7.12
CA GLU A 293 8.59 21.76 -5.69
C GLU A 293 8.25 20.32 -5.25
N PRO A 294 9.02 19.75 -4.30
CA PRO A 294 8.78 18.39 -3.83
C PRO A 294 7.47 18.30 -3.05
N SER A 295 6.47 17.68 -3.64
CA SER A 295 5.25 17.29 -2.95
C SER A 295 5.49 16.27 -1.82
N ALA A 296 4.55 16.11 -0.88
CA ALA A 296 4.65 15.12 0.21
C ALA A 296 5.00 13.70 -0.26
N SER A 297 4.38 13.20 -1.34
CA SER A 297 4.73 11.88 -1.90
C SER A 297 6.17 11.81 -2.44
N ALA A 298 6.73 12.90 -2.96
CA ALA A 298 8.10 12.93 -3.47
C ALA A 298 9.11 12.78 -2.32
N GLU A 299 8.86 13.46 -1.19
CA GLU A 299 9.66 13.32 0.03
C GLU A 299 9.60 11.90 0.58
N ILE A 300 8.39 11.32 0.64
CA ILE A 300 8.17 9.93 1.07
C ILE A 300 8.93 8.95 0.17
N ARG A 301 8.92 9.15 -1.15
CA ARG A 301 9.70 8.33 -2.08
C ARG A 301 11.20 8.50 -1.85
N GLY A 302 11.68 9.72 -1.61
CA GLY A 302 13.08 9.96 -1.25
C GLY A 302 13.49 9.21 0.02
N ASP A 303 12.64 9.25 1.04
CA ASP A 303 12.83 8.53 2.30
C ASP A 303 12.84 6.99 2.12
N ALA A 304 11.93 6.46 1.29
CA ALA A 304 11.91 5.05 0.91
C ALA A 304 13.18 4.65 0.13
N LEU A 305 13.60 5.45 -0.86
CA LEU A 305 14.79 5.20 -1.67
C LEU A 305 16.07 5.18 -0.81
N ARG A 306 16.22 6.12 0.13
CA ARG A 306 17.35 6.14 1.07
C ARG A 306 17.48 4.85 1.89
N ARG A 307 16.37 4.15 2.13
CA ARG A 307 16.34 2.88 2.86
C ARG A 307 16.50 1.65 1.96
N ILE A 308 15.96 1.70 0.74
CA ILE A 308 15.96 0.55 -0.18
C ILE A 308 17.28 0.44 -0.94
N LEU A 309 17.80 1.55 -1.48
CA LEU A 309 18.96 1.57 -2.36
C LEU A 309 20.23 0.94 -1.76
N PRO A 310 20.56 1.10 -0.46
CA PRO A 310 21.73 0.46 0.14
C PRO A 310 21.74 -1.07 0.00
N GLY A 311 20.56 -1.71 -0.04
CA GLY A 311 20.43 -3.16 -0.22
C GLY A 311 20.48 -3.62 -1.69
N THR A 312 20.89 -2.76 -2.62
CA THR A 312 20.88 -3.06 -4.06
C THR A 312 22.27 -3.05 -4.69
N ARG A 313 22.43 -3.72 -5.83
CA ARG A 313 23.67 -3.71 -6.63
C ARG A 313 24.07 -2.34 -7.19
N ILE A 314 23.20 -1.32 -7.11
CA ILE A 314 23.48 0.04 -7.59
C ILE A 314 23.72 1.03 -6.44
N ALA A 315 23.83 0.56 -5.19
CA ALA A 315 24.01 1.42 -4.01
C ALA A 315 25.11 2.47 -4.17
N GLY A 316 26.32 2.05 -4.58
CA GLY A 316 27.47 2.95 -4.80
C GLY A 316 27.38 3.85 -6.04
N ARG A 317 26.25 3.84 -6.76
CA ARG A 317 25.98 4.68 -7.93
C ARG A 317 24.83 5.66 -7.70
N CYS A 318 24.18 5.62 -6.53
CA CYS A 318 22.98 6.38 -6.28
C CYS A 318 23.08 7.26 -5.04
N SER A 319 22.56 8.48 -5.13
CA SER A 319 22.36 9.36 -3.97
C SER A 319 21.03 10.10 -4.10
N VAL A 320 20.33 10.26 -2.97
CA VAL A 320 19.07 11.01 -2.92
C VAL A 320 19.34 12.40 -2.38
N ASP A 321 19.28 13.40 -3.26
CA ASP A 321 19.57 14.79 -2.96
C ASP A 321 18.34 15.68 -3.27
N GLY A 322 17.80 16.31 -2.23
CA GLY A 322 16.55 17.06 -2.29
C GLY A 322 15.42 16.28 -2.99
N ARG A 323 14.97 16.83 -4.12
CA ARG A 323 13.88 16.29 -4.96
C ARG A 323 14.34 15.33 -6.06
N PHE A 324 15.61 14.94 -6.08
CA PHE A 324 16.19 14.09 -7.12
C PHE A 324 16.86 12.83 -6.55
N LEU A 325 16.79 11.76 -7.33
CA LEU A 325 17.69 10.63 -7.24
C LEU A 325 18.80 10.82 -8.29
N ALA A 326 20.02 11.09 -7.85
CA ALA A 326 21.18 11.08 -8.73
C ALA A 326 21.62 9.63 -8.99
N VAL A 327 21.97 9.32 -10.24
CA VAL A 327 22.39 7.99 -10.70
C VAL A 327 23.62 8.14 -11.59
N ARG A 328 24.74 7.53 -11.20
CA ARG A 328 25.96 7.48 -11.99
C ARG A 328 25.96 6.24 -12.89
N GLY A 329 25.87 6.43 -14.20
CA GLY A 329 26.14 5.42 -15.22
C GLY A 329 27.63 5.38 -15.62
N GLU A 330 27.94 4.64 -16.68
CA GLU A 330 29.26 4.63 -17.32
C GLU A 330 29.40 5.72 -18.39
N LEU A 331 28.29 6.09 -19.04
CA LEU A 331 28.28 7.12 -20.08
C LEU A 331 27.99 8.50 -19.48
N ARG A 332 27.12 8.59 -18.46
CA ARG A 332 26.71 9.86 -17.84
C ARG A 332 26.30 9.75 -16.37
N THR A 333 26.13 10.92 -15.75
CA THR A 333 25.33 11.07 -14.54
C THR A 333 23.92 11.56 -14.89
N TYR A 334 22.93 11.06 -14.17
CA TYR A 334 21.51 11.34 -14.37
C TYR A 334 20.87 11.83 -13.07
N LYS A 335 19.85 12.70 -13.17
CA LYS A 335 18.99 13.10 -12.06
C LYS A 335 17.55 12.71 -12.37
N ILE A 336 16.97 11.83 -11.57
CA ILE A 336 15.58 11.39 -11.69
C ILE A 336 14.73 12.17 -10.68
N HIS A 337 13.75 12.93 -11.15
CA HIS A 337 12.88 13.70 -10.27
C HIS A 337 11.98 12.76 -9.47
N LEU A 338 11.98 12.88 -8.14
CA LEU A 338 11.20 12.03 -7.24
C LEU A 338 9.71 12.28 -7.32
N GLY A 339 9.34 13.50 -7.73
CA GLY A 339 7.97 13.92 -7.96
C GLY A 339 7.38 13.25 -9.19
N SER A 340 7.97 13.45 -10.37
CA SER A 340 7.42 13.12 -11.70
C SER A 340 8.03 11.86 -12.34
N GLY A 341 9.22 11.44 -11.91
CA GLY A 341 10.01 10.40 -12.56
C GLY A 341 10.77 10.88 -13.81
N ALA A 342 10.70 12.17 -14.16
CA ALA A 342 11.43 12.74 -15.30
C ALA A 342 12.95 12.67 -15.08
N VAL A 343 13.71 12.45 -16.16
CA VAL A 343 15.17 12.28 -16.11
C VAL A 343 15.88 13.46 -16.76
N LEU A 344 16.88 13.99 -16.07
CA LEU A 344 17.85 14.96 -16.58
C LEU A 344 19.22 14.30 -16.70
N MET A 345 19.98 14.71 -17.70
CA MET A 345 21.38 14.32 -17.90
C MET A 345 22.31 15.43 -17.43
N GLU A 346 23.42 15.04 -16.80
CA GLU A 346 24.51 15.92 -16.39
C GLU A 346 25.76 15.68 -17.25
N PRO A 347 26.58 16.72 -17.52
CA PRO A 347 26.27 18.15 -17.30
C PRO A 347 25.21 18.67 -18.29
N GLY A 348 24.62 19.84 -18.02
CA GLY A 348 23.79 20.58 -18.98
C GLY A 348 22.26 20.41 -18.84
N GLY A 349 21.78 19.54 -17.95
CA GLY A 349 20.35 19.46 -17.60
C GLY A 349 19.43 19.09 -18.78
N THR A 350 19.93 18.39 -19.79
CA THR A 350 19.09 17.98 -20.93
C THR A 350 18.18 16.82 -20.52
N ARG A 351 16.88 16.92 -20.86
CA ARG A 351 15.90 15.87 -20.54
C ARG A 351 16.14 14.61 -21.35
N LEU A 352 16.19 13.47 -20.67
CA LEU A 352 16.23 12.14 -21.29
C LEU A 352 14.83 11.52 -21.27
N ARG A 353 14.30 11.17 -22.45
CA ARG A 353 13.08 10.37 -22.55
C ARG A 353 13.46 8.90 -22.57
N VAL A 354 13.21 8.24 -21.45
CA VAL A 354 13.29 6.80 -21.31
C VAL A 354 11.86 6.29 -21.19
N GLU A 355 11.39 5.54 -22.17
CA GLU A 355 10.25 4.67 -21.93
C GLU A 355 10.78 3.46 -21.18
N PRO A 356 10.33 3.21 -19.94
CA PRO A 356 10.69 1.98 -19.27
C PRO A 356 10.16 0.84 -20.13
N SER A 357 11.07 0.06 -20.73
CA SER A 357 10.69 -1.21 -21.35
C SER A 357 9.87 -1.98 -20.32
N ARG A 358 8.71 -2.51 -20.75
CA ARG A 358 7.69 -3.19 -19.92
C ARG A 358 8.19 -4.47 -19.24
N ARG A 359 9.41 -4.51 -18.71
CA ARG A 359 9.88 -5.60 -17.85
C ARG A 359 9.14 -5.45 -16.51
N PRO A 360 8.14 -6.31 -16.24
CA PRO A 360 7.39 -6.24 -15.00
C PRO A 360 8.35 -6.62 -13.88
N GLY A 361 8.61 -5.71 -12.95
CA GLY A 361 9.36 -5.93 -11.72
C GLY A 361 10.77 -6.51 -11.94
N GLN A 362 11.81 -5.81 -11.52
CA GLN A 362 13.05 -6.55 -11.24
C GLN A 362 12.74 -7.66 -10.24
N LYS A 363 12.85 -8.92 -10.67
CA LYS A 363 12.59 -10.09 -9.83
C LYS A 363 13.41 -9.94 -8.55
N GLY A 364 12.72 -9.91 -7.40
CA GLY A 364 13.34 -9.92 -6.07
C GLY A 364 13.65 -8.55 -5.46
N LEU A 365 13.32 -7.42 -6.11
CA LEU A 365 13.43 -6.12 -5.45
C LEU A 365 12.28 -5.94 -4.45
N PHE A 366 12.64 -5.76 -3.19
CA PHE A 366 11.67 -5.49 -2.13
C PHE A 366 11.15 -4.05 -2.23
N LEU A 367 9.84 -3.90 -2.12
CA LEU A 367 9.16 -2.62 -1.91
C LEU A 367 8.33 -2.68 -0.63
N PRO A 368 8.41 -1.65 0.23
CA PRO A 368 7.65 -1.60 1.48
C PRO A 368 6.15 -1.32 1.27
N PHE A 369 5.72 -0.93 0.07
CA PHE A 369 4.31 -0.67 -0.30
C PHE A 369 4.18 -0.58 -1.82
N GLU A 370 2.95 -0.63 -2.35
CA GLU A 370 2.67 -0.36 -3.75
C GLU A 370 2.75 1.14 -4.06
N ASP A 371 3.68 1.52 -4.95
CA ASP A 371 3.74 2.85 -5.58
C ASP A 371 4.34 2.70 -6.98
N GLU A 372 3.52 2.94 -7.99
CA GLU A 372 3.93 2.80 -9.39
C GLU A 372 5.05 3.77 -9.78
N ARG A 373 5.05 4.98 -9.20
CA ARG A 373 6.02 6.01 -9.56
C ARG A 373 7.38 5.68 -8.94
N LEU A 374 7.41 5.19 -7.70
CA LEU A 374 8.60 4.64 -7.05
C LEU A 374 9.15 3.44 -7.83
N THR A 375 8.27 2.53 -8.25
CA THR A 375 8.65 1.36 -9.07
C THR A 375 9.28 1.79 -10.40
N ARG A 376 8.69 2.78 -11.08
CA ARG A 376 9.24 3.38 -12.29
C ARG A 376 10.59 4.05 -12.05
N ILE A 377 10.72 4.86 -11.00
CA ILE A 377 11.98 5.53 -10.63
C ILE A 377 13.09 4.50 -10.40
N LEU A 378 12.83 3.43 -9.65
CA LEU A 378 13.78 2.35 -9.43
C LEU A 378 14.15 1.64 -10.72
N GLY A 379 13.16 1.26 -11.55
CA GLY A 379 13.40 0.64 -12.85
C GLY A 379 14.32 1.49 -13.75
N THR A 380 14.04 2.78 -13.83
CA THR A 380 14.86 3.76 -14.56
C THR A 380 16.26 3.89 -13.95
N ALA A 381 16.39 3.96 -12.63
CA ALA A 381 17.69 4.05 -11.96
C ALA A 381 18.57 2.83 -12.27
N PHE A 382 18.01 1.62 -12.25
CA PHE A 382 18.75 0.41 -12.60
C PHE A 382 19.16 0.32 -14.08
N LEU A 383 18.32 0.84 -14.98
CA LEU A 383 18.63 0.95 -16.40
C LEU A 383 19.80 1.91 -16.60
N LEU A 384 19.70 3.12 -16.05
CA LEU A 384 20.68 4.20 -16.22
C LEU A 384 22.01 3.92 -15.51
N ALA A 385 22.00 3.22 -14.38
CA ALA A 385 23.21 2.74 -13.73
C ALA A 385 24.00 1.74 -14.59
N ALA A 386 23.37 1.15 -15.61
CA ALA A 386 23.98 0.26 -16.60
C ALA A 386 23.77 0.78 -18.04
N ASP A 387 23.84 2.10 -18.22
CA ASP A 387 23.62 2.81 -19.49
C ASP A 387 24.44 2.26 -20.68
N HIS A 388 25.68 1.81 -20.48
CA HIS A 388 26.52 1.14 -21.49
C HIS A 388 25.92 -0.17 -22.03
N ARG A 389 24.91 -0.76 -21.36
CA ARG A 389 24.20 -1.98 -21.79
C ARG A 389 22.84 -1.68 -22.42
N ILE A 390 22.47 -0.41 -22.55
CA ILE A 390 21.23 -0.01 -23.22
C ILE A 390 21.39 -0.32 -24.71
N THR A 391 20.46 -1.10 -25.26
CA THR A 391 20.43 -1.46 -26.69
C THR A 391 19.44 -0.60 -27.50
N ASP A 392 18.64 0.21 -26.83
CA ASP A 392 17.70 1.13 -27.48
C ASP A 392 18.46 2.31 -28.10
N GLU A 393 18.60 2.29 -29.43
CA GLU A 393 19.29 3.33 -30.20
C GLU A 393 18.68 4.72 -30.03
N ALA A 394 17.36 4.85 -29.79
CA ALA A 394 16.74 6.15 -29.57
C ALA A 394 17.15 6.74 -28.22
N VAL A 395 17.30 5.92 -27.19
CA VAL A 395 17.83 6.32 -25.88
C VAL A 395 19.32 6.65 -25.98
N LEU A 396 20.11 5.79 -26.63
CA LEU A 396 21.55 6.02 -26.82
C LEU A 396 21.84 7.32 -27.59
N ARG A 397 21.09 7.61 -28.65
CA ARG A 397 21.22 8.88 -29.39
C ARG A 397 20.96 10.10 -28.52
N GLN A 398 19.97 10.05 -27.62
CA GLN A 398 19.71 11.15 -26.68
C GLN A 398 20.87 11.30 -25.68
N ILE A 399 21.39 10.19 -25.15
CA ILE A 399 22.53 10.20 -24.22
C ILE A 399 23.79 10.77 -24.90
N ARG A 400 24.04 10.44 -26.17
CA ARG A 400 25.18 10.98 -26.93
C ARG A 400 24.99 12.44 -27.32
N ARG A 401 23.78 12.87 -27.67
CA ARG A 401 23.49 14.25 -28.11
C ARG A 401 23.60 15.29 -27.01
N GLY A 402 23.39 14.92 -25.75
CA GLY A 402 23.60 15.86 -24.64
C GLY A 402 25.07 16.09 -24.27
N ALA A 403 26.04 15.58 -25.06
CA ALA A 403 27.46 15.41 -24.66
C ALA A 403 28.32 16.60 -25.04
#